data_AF-A0A382RKH2-F1
#
_entry.id   AF-A0A382RKH2-F1
#
_cell.length_a   1.000
_cell.length_b   1.000
_cell.length_c   1.000
_cell.angle_alpha   90.00
_cell.angle_beta   90.00
_cell.angle_gamma   90.00
#
_symmetry.space_group_name_H-M   'P 1'
#
loop_
_entity.id
_entity.type
_entity.pdbx_description
1 polymer ?
#
loop_
_entity_poly.entity_id
_entity_poly.type
_entity_poly.pdbx_seq_one_letter_code
_entity_poly.pdbx_strand_id
1 'polypeptide(L)'
;TGVGNIGPEAANARQPMITALKDKSPSVRIAAARALAKLGDVKSALPVLEAELQSEHQWGRLAAAIVLDEMDEQARPSIPALKKALVNQPNKYIVRVANRALNELLGANNVVR
;
A
#
# COMPACT_ATOMS: atom_id res chain seq x y z
N THR A 1 6.75 9.96 -18.09
CA THR A 1 5.42 9.74 -18.71
C THR A 1 4.53 9.12 -17.65
N GLY A 2 3.71 9.84 -16.92
CA GLY A 2 2.60 10.67 -17.34
C GLY A 2 1.37 10.14 -16.61
N VAL A 3 0.76 10.93 -15.72
CA VAL A 3 -0.54 10.59 -15.10
C VAL A 3 -1.33 11.88 -14.90
N GLY A 4 -1.61 12.58 -16.01
CA GLY A 4 -2.41 13.81 -16.03
C GLY A 4 -3.85 13.62 -16.49
N ASN A 5 -4.23 12.44 -16.99
CA ASN A 5 -5.56 12.19 -17.57
C ASN A 5 -6.23 10.98 -16.88
N ILE A 6 -6.70 11.18 -15.66
CA ILE A 6 -7.68 10.28 -15.06
C ILE A 6 -9.06 10.76 -15.57
N GLY A 7 -9.53 10.15 -16.65
CA GLY A 7 -10.81 10.50 -17.27
C GLY A 7 -12.04 10.17 -16.39
N PRO A 8 -13.24 10.62 -16.77
CA PRO A 8 -14.49 10.42 -16.00
C PRO A 8 -14.84 8.95 -15.72
N GLU A 9 -14.35 8.00 -16.53
CA GLU A 9 -14.50 6.56 -16.28
C GLU A 9 -13.82 6.10 -14.98
N ALA A 10 -12.66 6.69 -14.63
CA ALA A 10 -11.95 6.35 -13.42
C ALA A 10 -12.60 6.94 -12.15
N ALA A 11 -13.33 8.06 -12.30
CA ALA A 11 -14.17 8.60 -11.22
C ALA A 11 -15.37 7.68 -10.91
N ASN A 12 -15.94 7.02 -11.94
CA ASN A 12 -17.00 6.02 -11.81
C ASN A 12 -16.49 4.65 -11.31
N ALA A 13 -15.18 4.38 -11.42
CA ALA A 13 -14.59 3.13 -10.99
C ALA A 13 -14.40 3.00 -9.46
N ARG A 14 -14.63 4.08 -8.69
CA ARG A 14 -14.51 4.08 -7.22
C ARG A 14 -15.47 3.12 -6.54
N GLN A 15 -16.73 3.10 -6.95
CA GLN A 15 -17.75 2.27 -6.29
C GLN A 15 -17.48 0.76 -6.45
N PRO A 16 -17.13 0.26 -7.66
CA PRO A 16 -16.66 -1.12 -7.82
C PRO A 16 -15.42 -1.44 -6.97
N MET A 17 -14.46 -0.52 -6.85
CA MET A 17 -13.25 -0.75 -6.06
C MET A 17 -13.55 -0.86 -4.56
N ILE A 18 -14.45 -0.02 -4.02
CA ILE A 18 -14.89 -0.12 -2.62
C ILE A 18 -15.52 -1.50 -2.35
N THR A 19 -16.29 -2.04 -3.29
CA THR A 19 -16.82 -3.40 -3.17
C THR A 19 -15.71 -4.45 -3.22
N ALA A 20 -14.74 -4.29 -4.14
CA ALA A 20 -13.61 -5.19 -4.30
C ALA A 20 -12.63 -5.20 -3.10
N LEU A 21 -12.62 -4.17 -2.25
CA LEU A 21 -11.90 -4.18 -0.97
C LEU A 21 -12.36 -5.31 -0.02
N LYS A 22 -13.57 -5.85 -0.23
CA LYS A 22 -14.15 -6.94 0.56
C LYS A 22 -14.11 -8.29 -0.15
N ASP A 23 -13.39 -8.38 -1.27
CA ASP A 23 -13.29 -9.63 -2.03
C ASP A 23 -12.62 -10.74 -1.20
N LYS A 24 -12.91 -12.01 -1.51
CA LYS A 24 -12.30 -13.15 -0.83
C LYS A 24 -10.82 -13.29 -1.16
N SER A 25 -10.42 -12.90 -2.36
CA SER A 25 -9.04 -12.98 -2.84
C SER A 25 -8.20 -11.80 -2.32
N PRO A 26 -7.11 -12.06 -1.59
CA PRO A 26 -6.17 -11.01 -1.16
C PRO A 26 -5.66 -10.17 -2.33
N SER A 27 -5.39 -10.79 -3.48
CA SER A 27 -4.91 -10.09 -4.67
C SER A 27 -5.91 -9.06 -5.19
N VAL A 28 -7.21 -9.38 -5.14
CA VAL A 28 -8.28 -8.46 -5.57
C VAL A 28 -8.42 -7.31 -4.58
N ARG A 29 -8.38 -7.59 -3.27
CA ARG A 29 -8.42 -6.55 -2.23
C ARG A 29 -7.27 -5.55 -2.36
N ILE A 30 -6.05 -6.05 -2.56
CA ILE A 30 -4.84 -5.22 -2.71
C ILE A 30 -4.89 -4.41 -4.01
N ALA A 31 -5.34 -5.01 -5.12
CA ALA A 31 -5.49 -4.29 -6.37
C ALA A 31 -6.51 -3.14 -6.25
N ALA A 32 -7.63 -3.38 -5.56
CA ALA A 32 -8.62 -2.36 -5.27
C ALA A 32 -8.06 -1.24 -4.38
N ALA A 33 -7.34 -1.59 -3.31
CA ALA A 33 -6.71 -0.62 -2.42
C ALA A 33 -5.67 0.24 -3.16
N ARG A 34 -4.82 -0.38 -3.98
CA ARG A 34 -3.83 0.33 -4.82
C ARG A 34 -4.51 1.30 -5.80
N ALA A 35 -5.60 0.88 -6.42
CA ALA A 35 -6.33 1.71 -7.36
C ALA A 35 -7.00 2.91 -6.64
N LEU A 36 -7.63 2.68 -5.49
CA LEU A 36 -8.20 3.76 -4.67
C LEU A 36 -7.14 4.76 -4.19
N ALA A 37 -5.97 4.27 -3.77
CA ALA A 37 -4.84 5.14 -3.42
C ALA A 37 -4.40 6.02 -4.60
N LYS A 38 -4.29 5.45 -5.81
CA LYS A 38 -3.97 6.21 -7.04
C LYS A 38 -5.04 7.23 -7.43
N LEU A 39 -6.29 7.02 -7.00
CA LEU A 39 -7.41 7.94 -7.18
C LEU A 39 -7.51 8.98 -6.05
N GLY A 40 -6.58 8.96 -5.09
CA GLY A 40 -6.56 9.85 -3.93
C GLY A 40 -7.45 9.41 -2.76
N ASP A 41 -8.13 8.27 -2.84
CA ASP A 41 -8.90 7.69 -1.73
C ASP A 41 -8.02 6.79 -0.86
N VAL A 42 -7.01 7.42 -0.27
CA VAL A 42 -6.05 6.79 0.66
C VAL A 42 -6.77 6.27 1.90
N LYS A 43 -7.80 6.98 2.37
CA LYS A 43 -8.57 6.64 3.57
C LYS A 43 -9.23 5.26 3.47
N SER A 44 -9.76 4.91 2.30
CA SER A 44 -10.32 3.59 2.05
C SER A 44 -9.25 2.51 1.80
N ALA A 45 -8.10 2.90 1.24
CA ALA A 45 -7.03 1.96 0.87
C ALA A 45 -6.21 1.46 2.08
N LEU A 46 -5.80 2.36 2.98
CA LEU A 46 -4.84 2.04 4.06
C LEU A 46 -5.32 0.90 4.98
N PRO A 47 -6.57 0.86 5.47
CA PRO A 47 -7.00 -0.21 6.37
C PRO A 47 -6.85 -1.61 5.76
N VAL A 48 -7.08 -1.74 4.45
CA VAL A 48 -6.93 -3.02 3.74
C VAL A 48 -5.46 -3.38 3.60
N LEU A 49 -4.60 -2.43 3.21
CA LEU A 49 -3.16 -2.68 3.09
C LEU A 49 -2.54 -3.05 4.44
N GLU A 50 -2.94 -2.38 5.52
CA GLU A 50 -2.48 -2.68 6.88
C GLU A 50 -2.91 -4.07 7.35
N ALA A 51 -4.14 -4.50 7.02
CA ALA A 51 -4.59 -5.86 7.29
C ALA A 51 -3.78 -6.89 6.49
N GLU A 52 -3.51 -6.63 5.22
CA GLU A 52 -2.75 -7.54 4.35
C GLU A 52 -1.27 -7.65 4.73
N LEU A 53 -0.68 -6.60 5.32
CA LEU A 53 0.65 -6.68 5.93
C LEU A 53 0.74 -7.74 7.05
N GLN A 54 -0.40 -8.10 7.66
CA GLN A 54 -0.50 -9.12 8.71
C GLN A 54 -1.11 -10.43 8.19
N SER A 55 -1.31 -10.55 6.88
CA SER A 55 -1.85 -11.75 6.25
C SER A 55 -0.98 -12.98 6.52
N GLU A 56 -1.60 -14.15 6.69
CA GLU A 56 -0.87 -15.43 6.79
C GLU A 56 -0.15 -15.73 5.47
N HIS A 57 -0.70 -15.26 4.35
CA HIS A 57 -0.12 -15.47 3.03
C HIS A 57 1.03 -14.51 2.75
N GLN A 58 2.21 -15.06 2.48
CA GLN A 58 3.41 -14.30 2.14
C GLN A 58 3.19 -13.34 0.95
N TRP A 59 2.42 -13.75 -0.04
CA TRP A 59 2.09 -12.92 -1.20
C TRP A 59 1.27 -11.69 -0.84
N GLY A 60 0.29 -11.84 0.07
CA GLY A 60 -0.51 -10.71 0.57
C GLY A 60 0.35 -9.69 1.30
N ARG A 61 1.21 -10.15 2.22
CA ARG A 61 2.15 -9.28 2.95
C ARG A 61 3.09 -8.53 2.02
N LEU A 62 3.65 -9.22 1.03
CA LEU A 62 4.56 -8.61 0.06
C LEU A 62 3.86 -7.55 -0.80
N ALA A 63 2.71 -7.89 -1.37
CA ALA A 63 1.98 -6.98 -2.24
C ALA A 63 1.50 -5.74 -1.47
N ALA A 64 1.06 -5.89 -0.21
CA ALA A 64 0.71 -4.77 0.65
C ALA A 64 1.90 -3.84 0.93
N ALA A 65 3.07 -4.41 1.26
CA ALA A 65 4.29 -3.63 1.48
C ALA A 65 4.71 -2.85 0.23
N ILE A 66 4.59 -3.46 -0.97
CA ILE A 66 4.89 -2.78 -2.24
C ILE A 66 3.94 -1.62 -2.48
N VAL A 67 2.63 -1.80 -2.27
CA VAL A 67 1.67 -0.71 -2.49
C VAL A 67 1.90 0.43 -1.51
N LEU A 68 2.23 0.14 -0.25
CA LEU A 68 2.57 1.17 0.72
C LEU A 68 3.88 1.91 0.37
N ASP A 69 4.88 1.22 -0.18
CA ASP A 69 6.10 1.87 -0.73
C ASP A 69 5.73 2.82 -1.90
N GLU A 70 4.87 2.38 -2.82
CA GLU A 70 4.42 3.20 -3.96
C GLU A 70 3.53 4.39 -3.60
N MET A 71 2.92 4.38 -2.41
CA MET A 71 2.07 5.46 -1.93
C MET A 71 2.88 6.65 -1.39
N ASP A 72 4.19 6.49 -1.21
CA ASP A 72 5.10 7.50 -0.65
C ASP A 72 4.52 8.13 0.63
N GLU A 73 4.58 9.46 0.79
CA GLU A 73 4.05 10.21 1.94
C GLU A 73 2.59 9.89 2.29
N GLN A 74 1.78 9.39 1.34
CA GLN A 74 0.39 8.99 1.63
C GLN A 74 0.31 7.75 2.53
N ALA A 75 1.34 6.90 2.56
CA ALA A 75 1.42 5.75 3.45
C ALA A 75 1.93 6.08 4.85
N ARG A 76 2.24 7.34 5.15
CA ARG A 76 2.74 7.77 6.47
C ARG A 76 1.88 7.33 7.66
N PRO A 77 0.53 7.30 7.57
CA PRO A 77 -0.29 6.77 8.66
C PRO A 77 -0.03 5.29 8.97
N SER A 78 0.47 4.51 7.99
CA SER A 78 0.76 3.08 8.13
C SER A 78 2.16 2.77 8.64
N ILE A 79 2.95 3.76 9.07
CA ILE A 79 4.26 3.54 9.73
C ILE A 79 4.16 2.49 10.87
N PRO A 80 3.19 2.56 11.80
CA PRO A 80 3.08 1.57 12.87
C PRO A 80 2.84 0.15 12.35
N ALA A 81 2.01 0.01 11.31
CA ALA A 81 1.71 -1.27 10.69
C ALA A 81 2.93 -1.85 9.96
N LEU A 82 3.68 -1.01 9.23
CA LEU A 82 4.95 -1.39 8.58
C LEU A 82 5.98 -1.87 9.61
N LYS A 83 6.17 -1.13 10.72
CA LYS A 83 7.06 -1.55 11.82
C LYS A 83 6.65 -2.89 12.40
N LYS A 84 5.35 -3.11 12.61
CA LYS A 84 4.83 -4.39 13.09
C LYS A 84 5.07 -5.52 12.09
N ALA A 85 4.90 -5.27 10.80
CA ALA A 85 5.08 -6.25 9.73
C ALA A 85 6.53 -6.74 9.56
N LEU A 86 7.51 -5.99 10.09
CA LEU A 86 8.92 -6.35 10.13
C LEU A 86 9.26 -7.33 11.27
N VAL A 87 8.45 -7.35 12.34
CA VAL A 87 8.70 -8.22 13.50
C VAL A 87 8.55 -9.68 13.05
N ASN A 88 9.60 -10.49 13.27
CA ASN A 88 9.65 -11.90 12.89
C ASN A 88 9.33 -12.17 11.41
N GLN A 89 9.66 -11.24 10.50
CA GLN A 89 9.44 -11.44 9.07
C GLN A 89 10.57 -12.26 8.43
N PRO A 90 10.36 -13.54 8.07
CA PRO A 90 11.41 -14.38 7.48
C PRO A 90 11.74 -13.97 6.04
N ASN A 91 10.79 -13.33 5.34
CA ASN A 91 11.00 -12.94 3.95
C ASN A 91 11.82 -11.65 3.85
N LYS A 92 13.10 -11.81 3.49
CA LYS A 92 14.06 -10.71 3.28
C LYS A 92 13.61 -9.67 2.26
N TYR A 93 12.83 -10.06 1.26
CA TYR A 93 12.31 -9.12 0.26
C TYR A 93 11.26 -8.20 0.87
N ILE A 94 10.34 -8.75 1.69
CA ILE A 94 9.35 -7.95 2.43
C ILE A 94 10.06 -6.98 3.38
N VAL A 95 11.08 -7.48 4.10
CA VAL A 95 11.89 -6.65 4.99
C VAL A 95 12.54 -5.48 4.24
N ARG A 96 13.12 -5.75 3.06
CA ARG A 96 13.78 -4.71 2.26
C ARG A 96 12.79 -3.64 1.78
N VAL A 97 11.63 -4.03 1.27
CA VAL A 97 10.61 -3.09 0.79
C VAL A 97 10.05 -2.26 1.94
N ALA A 98 9.65 -2.91 3.05
CA ALA A 98 9.10 -2.20 4.20
C ALA A 98 10.12 -1.26 4.86
N ASN A 99 11.41 -1.65 4.93
CA ASN A 99 12.46 -0.75 5.42
C ASN A 99 12.71 0.45 4.50
N ARG A 100 12.67 0.24 3.18
CA ARG A 100 12.76 1.35 2.22
C ARG A 100 11.63 2.35 2.44
N ALA A 101 10.38 1.85 2.44
CA ALA A 101 9.20 2.68 2.68
C ALA A 101 9.31 3.45 4.01
N LEU A 102 9.71 2.78 5.10
CA LEU A 102 9.91 3.42 6.40
C LEU A 102 11.01 4.48 6.38
N ASN A 103 12.11 4.26 5.66
CA ASN A 103 13.19 5.24 5.58
C ASN A 103 12.73 6.52 4.86
N GLU A 104 11.99 6.39 3.76
CA GLU A 104 11.38 7.52 3.06
C GLU A 104 10.39 8.26 3.99
N LEU A 105 9.45 7.53 4.58
CA LEU A 105 8.38 8.07 5.43
C LEU A 105 8.85 8.73 6.74
N LEU A 106 10.00 8.30 7.26
CA LEU A 106 10.61 8.88 8.46
C LEU A 106 11.56 10.04 8.13
N GLY A 107 11.70 10.40 6.85
CA GLY A 107 12.53 11.51 6.42
C GLY A 107 14.03 11.22 6.52
N ALA A 108 14.44 9.95 6.42
CA ALA A 108 15.87 9.60 6.35
C ALA A 108 16.52 10.00 5.02
N ASN A 109 15.74 10.50 4.04
CA ASN A 109 16.21 10.95 2.74
C ASN A 109 16.02 12.46 2.51
N ASN A 110 16.52 13.30 3.41
CA ASN A 110 16.81 14.70 3.11
C ASN A 110 18.09 15.12 3.84
N VAL A 111 19.26 14.73 3.34
CA VAL A 111 20.38 15.62 2.91
C VAL A 111 21.46 14.71 2.32
N VAL A 112 21.49 14.56 0.99
CA VAL A 112 22.76 14.32 0.31
C VAL A 112 23.50 15.66 0.37
N ARG A 113 24.62 15.72 1.09
CA ARG A 113 25.54 16.85 1.08
C ARG A 113 26.77 16.49 0.28
#